data_AF-A0A0M3JUP5-F1
#
_entry.id   AF-A0A0M3JUP5-F1
#
_cell.length_a   1.000
_cell.length_b   1.000
_cell.length_c   1.000
_cell.angle_alpha   90.00
_cell.angle_beta   90.00
_cell.angle_gamma   90.00
#
_symmetry.space_group_name_H-M   'P 1'
#
loop_
_entity.id
_entity.type
_entity.pdbx_description
1 polymer ?
#
loop_
_entity_poly.entity_id
_entity_poly.type
_entity_poly.pdbx_seq_one_letter_code
_entity_poly.pdbx_strand_id
1 'polypeptide(L)'
;MDQHLDRSKIDSLRKAHESSHEWRVRKMFLERHLDDYPIATLLCLAQTFININFLGCKYSDTLMEKVRELGAGICEKANGHQKSFEKGYTKGSAGRRATDSPPLKMQRMINGVSEATKTKRVNRIVFQNFMLLKAEIRALENGLDALQSLNQAVSRVKMIWELKDANSDGNIVLTVDDVVVIRSRFPDGKSPITKQSSAAATLAAISSGNVEIRDVSGTFELWRGEIGPAACYSDFVTNTLRKAAAVLPQQGSAYARLEKAFQTVSTPLKFIAEQGTGWEERIALNVLNVQLADAVLKKSECTKAREAKKKDELAELVISMISSPSLKLLTTADQFTIGV
;
A
#
# COMPACT_ATOMS: atom_id res chain seq x y z
N MET A 1 -13.46 -29.00 -41.74
CA MET A 1 -14.32 -29.41 -40.61
C MET A 1 -13.65 -28.87 -39.36
N ASP A 2 -14.21 -27.81 -38.79
CA ASP A 2 -13.65 -27.20 -37.60
C ASP A 2 -13.91 -28.11 -36.39
N GLN A 3 -12.84 -28.61 -35.80
CA GLN A 3 -12.93 -29.49 -34.63
C GLN A 3 -13.35 -28.64 -33.43
N HIS A 4 -14.49 -28.99 -32.84
CA HIS A 4 -14.98 -28.38 -31.61
C HIS A 4 -14.50 -29.20 -30.41
N LEU A 5 -14.29 -28.54 -29.27
CA LEU A 5 -13.81 -29.19 -28.06
C LEU A 5 -14.95 -29.98 -27.41
N ASP A 6 -14.75 -31.27 -27.15
CA ASP A 6 -15.73 -32.05 -26.39
C ASP A 6 -15.64 -31.70 -24.89
N ARG A 7 -16.81 -31.52 -24.25
CA ARG A 7 -16.95 -31.20 -22.83
C ARG A 7 -16.25 -32.20 -21.93
N SER A 8 -16.24 -33.48 -22.32
CA SER A 8 -15.56 -34.56 -21.59
C SER A 8 -14.03 -34.37 -21.49
N LYS A 9 -13.44 -33.60 -22.41
CA LYS A 9 -12.00 -33.37 -22.50
C LYS A 9 -11.53 -32.10 -21.81
N ILE A 10 -12.44 -31.24 -21.33
CA ILE A 10 -12.08 -29.95 -20.74
C ILE A 10 -11.15 -30.13 -19.53
N ASP A 11 -11.43 -31.09 -18.65
CA ASP A 11 -10.61 -31.32 -17.45
C ASP A 11 -9.18 -31.77 -17.75
N SER A 12 -8.93 -32.36 -18.91
CA SER A 12 -7.58 -32.74 -19.37
C SER A 12 -6.73 -31.56 -19.84
N LEU A 13 -7.33 -30.39 -20.07
CA LEU A 13 -6.63 -29.20 -20.58
C LEU A 13 -5.95 -28.37 -19.48
N ARG A 14 -6.12 -28.74 -18.21
CA ARG A 14 -5.49 -28.06 -17.07
C ARG A 14 -3.97 -28.15 -17.17
N LYS A 15 -3.27 -27.03 -16.98
CA LYS A 15 -1.81 -26.99 -16.97
C LYS A 15 -1.29 -27.18 -15.55
N ALA A 16 -0.11 -27.81 -15.42
CA ALA A 16 0.50 -28.11 -14.13
C ALA A 16 0.81 -26.87 -13.27
N HIS A 17 1.09 -25.73 -13.92
CA HIS A 17 1.41 -24.46 -13.25
C HIS A 17 0.18 -23.61 -12.92
N GLU A 18 -1.04 -24.04 -13.27
CA GLU A 18 -2.26 -23.26 -12.99
C GLU A 18 -2.78 -23.50 -11.57
N SER A 19 -3.03 -22.42 -10.85
CA SER A 19 -3.73 -22.48 -9.58
C SER A 19 -5.16 -23.01 -9.77
N SER A 20 -5.74 -23.58 -8.71
CA SER A 20 -7.10 -24.11 -8.76
C SER A 20 -8.15 -23.03 -9.08
N HIS A 21 -7.88 -21.77 -8.73
CA HIS A 21 -8.76 -20.65 -9.04
C HIS A 21 -8.66 -20.22 -10.51
N GLU A 22 -7.45 -20.04 -11.02
CA GLU A 22 -7.20 -19.73 -12.43
C GLU A 22 -7.77 -20.81 -13.35
N TRP A 23 -7.56 -22.09 -13.01
CA TRP A 23 -8.11 -23.21 -13.75
C TRP A 23 -9.65 -23.15 -13.79
N ARG A 24 -10.29 -22.87 -12.65
CA ARG A 24 -11.75 -22.77 -12.59
C ARG A 24 -12.30 -21.65 -13.46
N VAL A 25 -11.65 -20.48 -13.44
CA VAL A 25 -12.04 -19.34 -14.28
C VAL A 25 -11.83 -19.65 -15.77
N ARG A 26 -10.70 -20.29 -16.13
CA ARG A 26 -10.42 -20.72 -17.49
C ARG A 26 -11.42 -21.77 -17.96
N LYS A 27 -11.73 -22.75 -17.12
CA LYS A 27 -12.73 -23.80 -17.38
C LYS A 27 -14.10 -23.20 -17.64
N MET A 28 -14.54 -22.23 -16.83
CA MET A 28 -15.82 -21.54 -17.05
C MET A 28 -15.88 -20.75 -18.36
N PHE A 29 -14.74 -20.22 -18.83
CA PHE A 29 -14.64 -19.59 -20.14
C PHE A 29 -14.74 -20.62 -21.28
N LEU A 30 -14.02 -21.73 -21.16
CA LEU A 30 -14.07 -22.83 -22.14
C LEU A 30 -15.47 -23.46 -22.23
N GLU A 31 -16.13 -23.70 -21.11
CA GLU A 31 -17.48 -24.28 -21.06
C GLU A 31 -18.56 -23.35 -21.61
N ARG A 32 -18.36 -22.03 -21.53
CA ARG A 32 -19.34 -21.06 -22.02
C ARG A 32 -19.34 -20.95 -23.54
N HIS A 33 -18.17 -21.04 -24.15
CA HIS A 33 -17.95 -20.74 -25.58
C HIS A 33 -17.55 -21.98 -26.38
N LEU A 34 -17.88 -23.16 -25.86
CA LEU A 34 -17.47 -24.47 -26.41
C LEU A 34 -18.01 -24.70 -27.83
N ASP A 35 -19.24 -24.25 -28.06
CA ASP A 35 -20.00 -24.46 -29.30
C ASP A 35 -19.84 -23.27 -30.27
N ASP A 36 -19.29 -22.15 -29.79
CA ASP A 36 -19.20 -20.89 -30.55
C ASP A 36 -17.90 -20.74 -31.35
N TYR A 37 -16.85 -21.49 -30.98
CA TYR A 37 -15.52 -21.37 -31.57
C TYR A 37 -14.84 -22.72 -31.84
N PRO A 38 -14.07 -22.84 -32.94
CA PRO A 38 -13.17 -23.96 -33.14
C PRO A 38 -12.16 -24.10 -32.00
N ILE A 39 -11.73 -25.33 -31.69
CA ILE A 39 -10.88 -25.66 -30.53
C ILE A 39 -9.64 -24.78 -30.41
N ALA A 40 -8.91 -24.55 -31.51
CA ALA A 40 -7.68 -23.77 -31.50
C ALA A 40 -7.94 -22.31 -31.10
N THR A 41 -9.00 -21.72 -31.66
CA THR A 41 -9.41 -20.34 -31.37
C THR A 41 -9.94 -20.19 -29.96
N LEU A 42 -10.75 -21.15 -29.49
CA LEU A 42 -11.28 -21.15 -28.13
C LEU A 42 -10.18 -21.24 -27.08
N LEU A 43 -9.19 -22.13 -27.27
CA LEU A 43 -8.04 -22.25 -26.37
C LEU A 43 -7.22 -20.97 -26.34
N CYS A 44 -7.01 -20.34 -27.49
CA CYS A 44 -6.31 -19.07 -27.59
C CYS A 44 -7.07 -17.95 -26.83
N LEU A 45 -8.36 -17.79 -27.08
CA LEU A 45 -9.20 -16.78 -26.41
C LEU A 45 -9.26 -17.01 -24.89
N ALA A 46 -9.40 -18.26 -24.45
CA ALA A 46 -9.42 -18.61 -23.03
C ALA A 46 -8.08 -18.31 -22.35
N GLN A 47 -6.95 -18.57 -23.03
CA GLN A 47 -5.63 -18.22 -22.50
C GLN A 47 -5.43 -16.71 -22.45
N THR A 48 -5.82 -15.98 -23.50
CA THR A 48 -5.77 -14.52 -23.53
C THR A 48 -6.63 -13.91 -22.42
N PHE A 49 -7.82 -14.45 -22.17
CA PHE A 49 -8.67 -14.04 -21.05
C PHE A 49 -7.97 -14.21 -19.70
N ILE A 50 -7.29 -15.34 -19.48
CA ILE A 50 -6.52 -15.56 -18.24
C ILE A 50 -5.32 -14.62 -18.17
N ASN A 51 -4.56 -14.45 -19.26
CA ASN A 51 -3.40 -13.57 -19.27
C ASN A 51 -3.79 -12.11 -18.97
N ILE A 52 -4.93 -11.64 -19.45
CA ILE A 52 -5.44 -10.29 -19.13
C ILE A 52 -5.85 -10.18 -17.66
N ASN A 53 -6.62 -11.13 -17.13
CA ASN A 53 -7.24 -11.01 -15.80
C ASN A 53 -6.30 -11.42 -14.63
N PHE A 54 -5.37 -12.34 -14.89
CA PHE A 54 -4.47 -12.90 -13.88
C PHE A 54 -3.04 -12.43 -14.03
N LEU A 55 -2.54 -12.29 -15.26
CA LEU A 55 -1.15 -11.89 -15.53
C LEU A 55 -1.01 -10.40 -15.92
N GLY A 56 -2.12 -9.68 -16.13
CA GLY A 56 -2.11 -8.25 -16.47
C GLY A 56 -1.57 -7.94 -17.88
N CYS A 57 -1.53 -8.93 -18.78
CA CYS A 57 -1.04 -8.73 -20.15
C CYS A 57 -1.96 -7.80 -20.95
N LYS A 58 -1.36 -6.97 -21.82
CA LYS A 58 -2.08 -6.10 -22.76
C LYS A 58 -1.92 -6.61 -24.19
N TYR A 59 -2.99 -6.51 -24.96
CA TYR A 59 -3.07 -6.87 -26.38
C TYR A 59 -3.68 -5.70 -27.17
N SER A 60 -3.92 -5.88 -28.47
CA SER A 60 -4.58 -4.84 -29.29
C SER A 60 -5.96 -4.49 -28.72
N ASP A 61 -6.34 -3.22 -28.82
CA ASP A 61 -7.60 -2.72 -28.22
C ASP A 61 -8.84 -3.50 -28.69
N THR A 62 -8.85 -3.87 -29.96
CA THR A 62 -9.89 -4.72 -30.57
C THR A 62 -10.00 -6.10 -29.92
N LEU A 63 -8.88 -6.72 -29.56
CA LEU A 63 -8.85 -8.03 -28.91
C LEU A 63 -9.22 -7.90 -27.43
N MET A 64 -8.76 -6.83 -26.78
CA MET A 64 -9.07 -6.53 -25.37
C MET A 64 -10.58 -6.34 -25.17
N GLU A 65 -11.24 -5.62 -26.07
CA GLU A 65 -12.70 -5.41 -26.04
C GLU A 65 -13.47 -6.72 -26.26
N LYS A 66 -13.11 -7.48 -27.30
CA LYS A 66 -13.72 -8.77 -27.61
C LYS A 66 -13.60 -9.76 -26.44
N VAL A 67 -12.43 -9.88 -25.84
CA VAL A 67 -12.20 -10.81 -24.72
C VAL A 67 -12.91 -10.35 -23.44
N ARG A 68 -13.06 -9.03 -23.25
CA ARG A 68 -13.85 -8.47 -22.13
C ARG A 68 -15.34 -8.81 -22.27
N GLU A 69 -15.89 -8.69 -23.47
CA GLU A 69 -17.27 -9.03 -23.77
C GLU A 69 -17.53 -10.53 -23.56
N LEU A 70 -16.70 -11.40 -24.15
CA LEU A 70 -16.79 -12.86 -23.98
C LEU A 70 -16.59 -13.29 -22.51
N GLY A 71 -15.75 -12.54 -21.79
CA GLY A 71 -15.38 -12.77 -20.39
C GLY A 71 -16.38 -12.26 -19.35
N ALA A 72 -17.35 -11.43 -19.75
CA ALA A 72 -18.21 -10.70 -18.84
C ALA A 72 -18.99 -11.65 -17.90
N GLY A 73 -18.99 -11.39 -16.60
CA GLY A 73 -19.69 -12.24 -15.64
C GLY A 73 -18.96 -13.55 -15.29
N ILE A 74 -17.83 -13.91 -15.93
CA ILE A 74 -17.11 -15.17 -15.60
C ILE A 74 -16.34 -15.00 -14.30
N CYS A 75 -15.57 -13.92 -14.18
CA CYS A 75 -14.83 -13.61 -12.96
C CYS A 75 -15.79 -13.42 -11.78
N GLU A 76 -16.93 -12.75 -11.97
CA GLU A 76 -17.95 -12.57 -10.92
C GLU A 76 -18.62 -13.89 -10.54
N LYS A 77 -18.98 -14.76 -11.50
CA LYS A 77 -19.57 -16.09 -11.20
C LYS A 77 -18.55 -17.02 -10.54
N ALA A 78 -17.28 -16.96 -10.92
CA ALA A 78 -16.22 -17.66 -10.23
C ALA A 78 -16.02 -17.06 -8.82
N ASN A 79 -16.13 -15.75 -8.66
CA ASN A 79 -16.00 -15.09 -7.36
C ASN A 79 -17.27 -15.19 -6.51
N GLY A 80 -18.39 -15.70 -7.05
CA GLY A 80 -19.72 -15.87 -6.42
C GLY A 80 -19.82 -16.78 -5.19
N HIS A 81 -18.72 -17.04 -4.48
CA HIS A 81 -18.73 -17.37 -3.05
C HIS A 81 -18.33 -16.20 -2.13
N GLN A 82 -18.14 -15.01 -2.70
CA GLN A 82 -18.08 -13.72 -2.00
C GLN A 82 -19.14 -12.82 -2.62
N LYS A 83 -20.28 -12.69 -1.95
CA LYS A 83 -21.33 -11.76 -2.36
C LYS A 83 -20.87 -10.33 -2.11
N SER A 84 -20.80 -9.55 -3.18
CA SER A 84 -21.00 -8.11 -3.15
C SER A 84 -22.41 -7.81 -2.62
N PHE A 85 -22.47 -6.91 -1.65
CA PHE A 85 -23.70 -6.32 -1.14
C PHE A 85 -24.17 -5.26 -2.12
N GLU A 86 -25.30 -5.48 -2.81
CA GLU A 86 -26.19 -4.38 -3.20
C GLU A 86 -27.61 -4.87 -3.55
N LYS A 87 -28.57 -4.35 -2.78
CA LYS A 87 -30.03 -4.17 -2.97
C LYS A 87 -30.85 -5.17 -3.83
N GLY A 88 -31.89 -5.74 -3.19
CA GLY A 88 -33.14 -6.11 -3.88
C GLY A 88 -33.91 -7.30 -3.28
N TYR A 89 -34.94 -7.03 -2.48
CA TYR A 89 -35.89 -8.00 -1.92
C TYR A 89 -36.89 -8.52 -2.98
N THR A 90 -37.12 -9.85 -3.05
CA THR A 90 -38.41 -10.56 -2.79
C THR A 90 -38.65 -11.84 -3.63
N LYS A 91 -39.08 -12.89 -2.90
CA LYS A 91 -40.02 -14.01 -3.21
C LYS A 91 -39.74 -14.87 -4.47
N GLY A 92 -39.44 -16.17 -4.34
CA GLY A 92 -40.40 -17.28 -4.07
C GLY A 92 -40.87 -17.85 -5.42
N SER A 93 -40.95 -19.14 -5.75
CA SER A 93 -41.14 -20.39 -5.00
C SER A 93 -41.02 -21.57 -6.00
N ALA A 94 -40.79 -22.79 -5.49
CA ALA A 94 -41.19 -24.13 -5.99
C ALA A 94 -40.68 -24.62 -7.38
N GLY A 95 -40.37 -25.90 -7.62
CA GLY A 95 -40.48 -27.15 -6.85
C GLY A 95 -39.60 -28.25 -7.47
N ARG A 96 -39.08 -29.19 -6.65
CA ARG A 96 -39.53 -30.61 -6.49
C ARG A 96 -39.41 -31.43 -7.79
N ARG A 97 -38.62 -32.52 -7.89
CA ARG A 97 -38.70 -33.81 -7.15
C ARG A 97 -37.43 -34.65 -7.49
N ALA A 98 -36.74 -35.28 -6.51
CA ALA A 98 -36.85 -36.69 -6.07
C ALA A 98 -36.19 -37.68 -7.06
N THR A 99 -35.42 -38.72 -6.73
CA THR A 99 -34.95 -39.45 -5.52
C THR A 99 -33.83 -40.39 -6.06
N ASP A 100 -32.72 -40.65 -5.36
CA ASP A 100 -32.57 -41.79 -4.44
C ASP A 100 -31.29 -41.65 -3.60
N SER A 101 -31.32 -42.19 -2.38
CA SER A 101 -30.28 -42.13 -1.33
C SER A 101 -30.30 -43.47 -0.57
N PRO A 102 -29.37 -43.80 0.36
CA PRO A 102 -28.02 -43.26 0.67
C PRO A 102 -26.96 -44.41 0.81
N PRO A 103 -25.70 -44.14 1.25
CA PRO A 103 -25.47 -44.24 2.69
C PRO A 103 -24.67 -43.07 3.30
N LEU A 104 -25.18 -42.60 4.44
CA LEU A 104 -24.48 -42.07 5.61
C LEU A 104 -23.40 -41.00 5.37
N LYS A 105 -23.84 -39.83 4.89
CA LYS A 105 -23.19 -38.57 5.28
C LYS A 105 -23.55 -38.26 6.73
N MET A 106 -22.51 -38.09 7.54
CA MET A 106 -22.57 -37.42 8.83
C MET A 106 -23.13 -36.01 8.60
N GLN A 107 -24.44 -35.85 8.79
CA GLN A 107 -25.14 -34.60 8.59
C GLN A 107 -25.78 -34.17 9.90
N ARG A 108 -25.19 -33.13 10.50
CA ARG A 108 -25.83 -32.06 11.29
C ARG A 108 -24.71 -31.08 11.71
N MET A 109 -24.74 -29.77 11.45
CA MET A 109 -25.84 -28.90 11.07
C MET A 109 -25.36 -27.82 10.08
N ILE A 110 -26.15 -27.60 9.03
CA ILE A 110 -26.24 -26.31 8.35
C ILE A 110 -27.11 -25.45 9.25
N ASN A 111 -26.49 -24.71 10.16
CA ASN A 111 -27.09 -23.58 10.87
C ASN A 111 -25.94 -22.73 11.38
N GLY A 112 -25.78 -21.54 10.78
CA GLY A 112 -24.83 -20.52 11.21
C GLY A 112 -23.36 -20.93 11.04
N VAL A 113 -22.73 -20.52 9.94
CA VAL A 113 -21.29 -20.23 10.04
C VAL A 113 -21.20 -19.12 11.09
N SER A 114 -20.73 -19.46 12.29
CA SER A 114 -20.64 -18.51 13.40
C SER A 114 -19.83 -17.30 12.94
N GLU A 115 -20.18 -16.12 13.44
CA GLU A 115 -19.46 -14.88 13.13
C GLU A 115 -17.95 -15.07 13.35
N ALA A 116 -17.57 -15.82 14.39
CA ALA A 116 -16.20 -16.23 14.68
C ALA A 116 -15.50 -17.00 13.55
N THR A 117 -16.20 -17.87 12.81
CA THR A 117 -15.60 -18.60 11.67
C THR A 117 -15.43 -17.70 10.44
N LYS A 118 -16.31 -16.71 10.24
CA LYS A 118 -16.15 -15.70 9.18
C LYS A 118 -15.00 -14.75 9.50
N THR A 119 -14.92 -14.23 10.72
CA THR A 119 -13.82 -13.36 11.20
C THR A 119 -12.47 -14.06 11.04
N LYS A 120 -12.35 -15.33 11.47
CA LYS A 120 -11.11 -16.11 11.26
C LYS A 120 -10.68 -16.21 9.80
N ARG A 121 -11.65 -16.35 8.87
CA ARG A 121 -11.36 -16.41 7.43
C ARG A 121 -10.93 -15.06 6.87
N VAL A 122 -11.59 -13.97 7.27
CA VAL A 122 -11.22 -12.59 6.89
C VAL A 122 -9.81 -12.25 7.38
N ASN A 123 -9.51 -12.51 8.66
CA ASN A 123 -8.20 -12.26 9.25
C ASN A 123 -7.09 -12.99 8.49
N ARG A 124 -7.35 -14.23 8.06
CA ARG A 124 -6.39 -15.01 7.27
C ARG A 124 -6.11 -14.40 5.89
N ILE A 125 -7.14 -13.90 5.21
CA ILE A 125 -7.00 -13.27 3.89
C ILE A 125 -6.23 -11.96 4.01
N VAL A 126 -6.60 -11.11 4.98
CA VAL A 126 -5.90 -9.84 5.25
C VAL A 126 -4.42 -10.10 5.53
N PHE A 127 -4.10 -11.05 6.40
CA PHE A 127 -2.73 -11.44 6.70
C PHE A 127 -1.96 -11.93 5.46
N GLN A 128 -2.58 -12.80 4.66
CA GLN A 128 -1.95 -13.34 3.46
C GLN A 128 -1.64 -12.25 2.43
N ASN A 129 -2.58 -11.33 2.18
CA ASN A 129 -2.39 -10.20 1.27
C ASN A 129 -1.25 -9.30 1.73
N PHE A 130 -1.18 -9.03 3.04
CA PHE A 130 -0.13 -8.19 3.60
C PHE A 130 1.26 -8.84 3.56
N MET A 131 1.33 -10.17 3.69
CA MET A 131 2.58 -10.91 3.50
C MET A 131 3.06 -10.87 2.05
N LEU A 132 2.14 -10.92 1.08
CA LEU A 132 2.48 -10.72 -0.33
C LEU A 132 2.97 -9.28 -0.57
N LEU A 133 2.28 -8.28 -0.02
CA LEU A 133 2.71 -6.89 -0.13
C LEU A 133 4.11 -6.67 0.44
N LYS A 134 4.40 -7.27 1.60
CA LYS A 134 5.73 -7.22 2.22
C LYS A 134 6.80 -7.89 1.36
N ALA A 135 6.49 -9.01 0.73
CA ALA A 135 7.40 -9.68 -0.19
C ALA A 135 7.67 -8.80 -1.43
N GLU A 136 6.63 -8.18 -1.99
CA GLU A 136 6.75 -7.28 -3.13
C GLU A 136 7.60 -6.06 -2.82
N ILE A 137 7.37 -5.38 -1.69
CA ILE A 137 8.16 -4.22 -1.26
C ILE A 137 9.65 -4.57 -1.14
N ARG A 138 9.99 -5.78 -0.69
CA ARG A 138 11.38 -6.25 -0.59
C ARG A 138 12.01 -6.56 -1.94
N ALA A 139 11.21 -6.88 -2.95
CA ALA A 139 11.66 -7.20 -4.29
C ALA A 139 11.73 -5.97 -5.21
N LEU A 140 11.25 -4.80 -4.75
CA LEU A 140 11.31 -3.56 -5.53
C LEU A 140 12.75 -3.14 -5.82
N GLU A 141 12.94 -2.62 -7.03
CA GLU A 141 14.22 -2.07 -7.48
C GLU A 141 14.53 -0.74 -6.79
N ASN A 142 15.83 -0.49 -6.57
CA ASN A 142 16.31 0.77 -6.00
C ASN A 142 16.21 1.87 -7.05
N GLY A 143 15.54 2.98 -6.73
CA GLY A 143 15.57 4.20 -7.56
C GLY A 143 14.23 4.93 -7.73
N LEU A 144 13.11 4.30 -7.38
CA LEU A 144 11.80 4.96 -7.36
C LEU A 144 11.63 5.81 -6.10
N ASP A 145 10.87 6.91 -6.20
CA ASP A 145 10.45 7.63 -5.01
C ASP A 145 9.49 6.78 -4.14
N ALA A 146 9.33 7.15 -2.87
CA ALA A 146 8.52 6.37 -1.94
C ALA A 146 7.04 6.26 -2.35
N LEU A 147 6.49 7.27 -3.00
CA LEU A 147 5.09 7.27 -3.44
C LEU A 147 4.91 6.31 -4.63
N GLN A 148 5.82 6.38 -5.60
CA GLN A 148 5.86 5.48 -6.76
C GLN A 148 6.08 4.03 -6.33
N SER A 149 7.02 3.80 -5.41
CA SER A 149 7.32 2.48 -4.85
C SER A 149 6.10 1.86 -4.17
N LEU A 150 5.40 2.63 -3.34
CA LEU A 150 4.18 2.14 -2.67
C LEU A 150 3.07 1.85 -3.69
N ASN A 151 2.83 2.77 -4.64
CA ASN A 151 1.84 2.58 -5.70
C ASN A 151 2.11 1.32 -6.52
N GLN A 152 3.38 1.08 -6.90
CA GLN A 152 3.77 -0.10 -7.64
C GLN A 152 3.56 -1.38 -6.81
N ALA A 153 3.99 -1.39 -5.55
CA ALA A 153 3.85 -2.55 -4.69
C ALA A 153 2.37 -2.93 -4.51
N VAL A 154 1.52 -1.97 -4.12
CA VAL A 154 0.10 -2.24 -3.90
C VAL A 154 -0.60 -2.66 -5.19
N SER A 155 -0.23 -2.08 -6.34
CA SER A 155 -0.82 -2.42 -7.63
C SER A 155 -0.54 -3.87 -8.02
N ARG A 156 0.65 -4.40 -7.72
CA ARG A 156 1.04 -5.78 -8.06
C ARG A 156 0.30 -6.81 -7.22
N VAL A 157 0.00 -6.48 -5.98
CA VAL A 157 -0.80 -7.33 -5.08
C VAL A 157 -2.30 -7.02 -5.11
N LYS A 158 -2.74 -6.14 -6.02
CA LYS A 158 -4.14 -5.71 -6.19
C LYS A 158 -4.75 -5.10 -4.91
N MET A 159 -3.93 -4.41 -4.11
CA MET A 159 -4.35 -3.63 -2.95
C MET A 159 -4.43 -2.15 -3.31
N ILE A 160 -5.21 -1.39 -2.53
CA ILE A 160 -5.36 0.06 -2.67
C ILE A 160 -4.87 0.69 -1.36
N TRP A 161 -4.25 1.86 -1.43
CA TRP A 161 -3.98 2.64 -0.23
C TRP A 161 -4.56 4.05 -0.37
N GLU A 162 -4.91 4.65 0.76
CA GLU A 162 -5.57 5.94 0.79
C GLU A 162 -5.31 6.70 2.09
N LEU A 163 -5.43 8.02 2.01
CA LEU A 163 -5.37 8.93 3.16
C LEU A 163 -6.77 9.50 3.43
N LYS A 164 -7.38 9.05 4.52
CA LYS A 164 -8.71 9.45 4.97
C LYS A 164 -8.62 10.38 6.16
N ASP A 165 -9.58 11.28 6.30
CA ASP A 165 -9.74 12.04 7.55
C ASP A 165 -10.40 11.12 8.58
N ALA A 166 -9.92 11.14 9.82
CA ALA A 166 -10.58 10.48 10.93
C ALA A 166 -11.81 11.29 11.33
N ASN A 167 -12.93 10.59 11.54
CA ASN A 167 -14.27 11.19 11.66
C ASN A 167 -14.46 12.20 12.81
N SER A 168 -13.55 12.31 13.78
CA SER A 168 -13.73 13.18 14.96
C SER A 168 -12.49 13.93 15.46
N ASP A 169 -11.28 13.43 15.19
CA ASP A 169 -10.09 13.86 15.95
C ASP A 169 -9.11 14.76 15.18
N GLY A 170 -9.43 15.08 13.91
CA GLY A 170 -8.51 15.79 13.00
C GLY A 170 -7.27 14.99 12.62
N ASN A 171 -7.22 13.70 12.98
CA ASN A 171 -6.19 12.78 12.53
C ASN A 171 -6.43 12.40 11.07
N ILE A 172 -5.35 12.18 10.33
CA ILE A 172 -5.39 11.54 9.02
C ILE A 172 -4.94 10.09 9.20
N VAL A 173 -5.69 9.19 8.58
CA VAL A 173 -5.47 7.76 8.63
C VAL A 173 -5.01 7.30 7.25
N LEU A 174 -3.84 6.66 7.20
CA LEU A 174 -3.40 5.92 6.02
C LEU A 174 -3.81 4.46 6.17
N THR A 175 -4.65 4.00 5.26
CA THR A 175 -5.04 2.59 5.14
C THR A 175 -4.40 1.97 3.90
N VAL A 176 -4.07 0.69 4.01
CA VAL A 176 -3.75 -0.17 2.87
C VAL A 176 -4.79 -1.29 2.89
N ASP A 177 -5.73 -1.22 1.97
CA ASP A 177 -6.97 -1.99 1.97
C ASP A 177 -7.71 -1.77 3.31
N ASP A 178 -8.06 -2.84 4.02
CA ASP A 178 -8.73 -2.77 5.32
C ASP A 178 -7.77 -2.57 6.52
N VAL A 179 -6.46 -2.41 6.29
CA VAL A 179 -5.46 -2.31 7.37
C VAL A 179 -5.02 -0.87 7.58
N VAL A 180 -5.20 -0.37 8.80
CA VAL A 180 -4.70 0.93 9.24
C VAL A 180 -3.20 0.83 9.53
N VAL A 181 -2.39 1.61 8.81
CA VAL A 181 -0.93 1.62 8.97
C VAL A 181 -0.46 2.85 9.74
N ILE A 182 -1.03 4.02 9.44
CA ILE A 182 -0.65 5.29 10.09
C ILE A 182 -1.92 5.99 10.56
N ARG A 183 -1.86 6.54 11.77
CA ARG A 183 -2.83 7.50 12.30
C ARG A 183 -2.04 8.67 12.86
N SER A 184 -2.09 9.83 12.21
CA SER A 184 -1.32 11.00 12.67
C SER A 184 -2.01 12.30 12.29
N ARG A 185 -1.81 13.33 13.10
CA ARG A 185 -2.26 14.68 12.81
C ARG A 185 -1.19 15.40 12.00
N PHE A 186 -1.41 15.52 10.69
CA PHE A 186 -0.49 16.25 9.81
C PHE A 186 -0.91 17.72 9.72
N PRO A 187 -0.03 18.68 10.05
CA PRO A 187 -0.35 20.11 9.98
C PRO A 187 -0.80 20.56 8.58
N ASP A 188 -0.14 20.08 7.53
CA ASP A 188 -0.45 20.41 6.13
C ASP A 188 -1.61 19.61 5.53
N GLY A 189 -2.34 18.85 6.36
CA GLY A 189 -3.40 17.96 5.89
C GLY A 189 -2.91 16.95 4.84
N LYS A 190 -3.71 16.75 3.78
CA LYS A 190 -3.42 15.80 2.69
C LYS A 190 -2.57 16.40 1.55
N SER A 191 -1.59 17.24 1.88
CA SER A 191 -0.67 17.83 0.90
C SER A 191 0.14 16.77 0.14
N PRO A 192 0.67 17.07 -1.06
CA PRO A 192 1.55 16.15 -1.79
C PRO A 192 2.77 15.69 -0.95
N ILE A 193 3.31 16.57 -0.11
CA ILE A 193 4.43 16.26 0.78
C ILE A 193 4.00 15.28 1.88
N THR A 194 2.81 15.47 2.46
CA THR A 194 2.23 14.51 3.41
C THR A 194 2.02 13.15 2.74
N LYS A 195 1.50 13.09 1.51
CA LYS A 195 1.34 11.84 0.76
C LYS A 195 2.67 11.11 0.60
N GLN A 196 3.71 11.83 0.16
CA GLN A 196 5.04 11.26 -0.04
C GLN A 196 5.65 10.76 1.28
N SER A 197 5.56 11.57 2.34
CA SER A 197 6.10 11.23 3.66
C SER A 197 5.35 10.05 4.30
N SER A 198 4.04 10.00 4.16
CA SER A 198 3.21 8.89 4.65
C SER A 198 3.50 7.60 3.87
N ALA A 199 3.69 7.69 2.55
CA ALA A 199 4.08 6.54 1.75
C ALA A 199 5.45 5.98 2.17
N ALA A 200 6.44 6.86 2.42
CA ALA A 200 7.76 6.46 2.92
C ALA A 200 7.67 5.77 4.29
N ALA A 201 6.88 6.33 5.21
CA ALA A 201 6.62 5.74 6.52
C ALA A 201 5.94 4.37 6.41
N THR A 202 4.95 4.22 5.52
CA THR A 202 4.26 2.96 5.26
C THR A 202 5.21 1.91 4.68
N LEU A 203 6.04 2.25 3.70
CA LEU A 203 7.03 1.32 3.15
C LEU A 203 8.01 0.82 4.20
N ALA A 204 8.53 1.73 5.03
CA ALA A 204 9.42 1.38 6.14
C ALA A 204 8.71 0.50 7.18
N ALA A 205 7.45 0.82 7.48
CA ALA A 205 6.62 0.06 8.39
C ALA A 205 6.44 -1.38 7.94
N ILE A 206 6.04 -1.61 6.69
CA ILE A 206 5.75 -2.94 6.14
C ILE A 206 7.03 -3.76 5.96
N SER A 207 8.13 -3.09 5.58
CA SER A 207 9.44 -3.74 5.38
C SER A 207 10.05 -4.29 6.67
N SER A 208 9.61 -3.77 7.83
CA SER A 208 10.14 -4.13 9.15
C SER A 208 10.03 -5.64 9.44
N GLY A 209 10.98 -6.17 10.21
CA GLY A 209 11.03 -7.61 10.50
C GLY A 209 9.84 -8.12 11.32
N ASN A 210 9.44 -7.34 12.33
CA ASN A 210 8.49 -7.67 13.40
C ASN A 210 7.06 -7.13 13.15
N VAL A 211 6.59 -7.18 11.91
CA VAL A 211 5.26 -6.68 11.54
C VAL A 211 4.18 -7.69 11.90
N GLU A 212 3.14 -7.21 12.58
CA GLU A 212 1.95 -7.96 12.96
C GLU A 212 0.69 -7.19 12.55
N ILE A 213 -0.37 -7.91 12.20
CA ILE A 213 -1.70 -7.32 12.00
C ILE A 213 -2.56 -7.73 13.18
N ARG A 214 -3.09 -6.75 13.89
CA ARG A 214 -3.94 -6.95 15.07
C ARG A 214 -5.35 -6.47 14.77
N ASP A 215 -6.34 -7.23 15.22
CA ASP A 215 -7.73 -6.78 15.24
C ASP A 215 -7.96 -6.01 16.54
N VAL A 216 -8.09 -4.69 16.42
CA VAL A 216 -8.34 -3.78 17.53
C VAL A 216 -9.76 -3.25 17.37
N SER A 217 -10.69 -3.81 18.14
CA SER A 217 -12.10 -3.40 18.16
C SER A 217 -12.77 -3.43 16.78
N GLY A 218 -12.46 -4.44 15.95
CA GLY A 218 -13.02 -4.59 14.60
C GLY A 218 -12.29 -3.80 13.52
N THR A 219 -11.16 -3.15 13.86
CA THR A 219 -10.27 -2.48 12.91
C THR A 219 -8.96 -3.24 12.83
N PHE A 220 -8.53 -3.61 11.63
CA PHE A 220 -7.19 -4.19 11.45
C PHE A 220 -6.14 -3.09 11.49
N GLU A 221 -5.18 -3.24 12.39
CA GLU A 221 -4.10 -2.28 12.58
C GLU A 221 -2.74 -2.97 12.37
N LEU A 222 -1.80 -2.25 11.75
CA LEU A 222 -0.42 -2.69 11.65
C LEU A 222 0.37 -2.32 12.89
N TRP A 223 1.05 -3.31 13.47
CA TRP A 223 1.87 -3.16 14.67
C TRP A 223 3.30 -3.65 14.43
N ARG A 224 4.25 -2.97 15.07
CA ARG A 224 5.67 -3.38 15.15
C ARG A 224 6.06 -3.48 16.63
N GLY A 225 5.87 -4.65 17.22
CA GLY A 225 5.97 -4.80 18.68
C GLY A 225 4.94 -3.92 19.40
N GLU A 226 5.41 -2.90 20.12
CA GLU A 226 4.55 -1.93 20.84
C GLU A 226 4.18 -0.70 19.99
N ILE A 227 4.74 -0.56 18.78
CA ILE A 227 4.51 0.59 17.91
C ILE A 227 3.29 0.32 17.04
N GLY A 228 2.16 0.91 17.39
CA GLY A 228 0.92 0.88 16.59
C GLY A 228 0.80 2.07 15.62
N PRO A 229 -0.35 2.20 14.94
CA PRO A 229 -0.54 3.22 13.90
C PRO A 229 -0.36 4.67 14.36
N ALA A 230 -0.69 4.95 15.63
CA ALA A 230 -0.57 6.29 16.22
C ALA A 230 0.89 6.76 16.39
N ALA A 231 1.81 5.82 16.66
CA ALA A 231 3.23 6.09 16.86
C ALA A 231 4.07 5.76 15.60
N CYS A 232 3.47 5.11 14.59
CA CYS A 232 4.18 4.62 13.42
C CYS A 232 4.93 5.73 12.66
N TYR A 233 4.30 6.90 12.49
CA TYR A 233 4.90 8.01 11.76
C TYR A 233 6.04 8.68 12.54
N SER A 234 5.83 8.98 13.82
CA SER A 234 6.85 9.60 14.66
C SER A 234 8.06 8.69 14.87
N ASP A 235 7.83 7.38 15.04
CA ASP A 235 8.89 6.36 15.07
C ASP A 235 9.68 6.34 13.76
N PHE A 236 9.01 6.35 12.61
CA PHE A 236 9.67 6.38 11.30
C PHE A 236 10.58 7.61 11.12
N VAL A 237 10.07 8.80 11.43
CA VAL A 237 10.84 10.04 11.35
C VAL A 237 12.05 9.96 12.28
N THR A 238 11.83 9.61 13.55
CA THR A 238 12.89 9.56 14.56
C THR A 238 13.98 8.54 14.17
N ASN A 239 13.59 7.37 13.67
CA ASN A 239 14.53 6.35 13.22
C ASN A 239 15.30 6.79 11.97
N THR A 240 14.67 7.52 11.05
CA THR A 240 15.35 8.11 9.88
C THR A 240 16.41 9.13 10.32
N LEU A 241 16.07 10.02 11.26
CA LEU A 241 17.01 10.99 11.81
C LEU A 241 18.19 10.32 12.54
N ARG A 242 17.92 9.28 13.34
CA ARG A 242 18.99 8.51 14.01
C ARG A 242 19.89 7.78 13.02
N LYS A 243 19.33 7.20 11.97
CA LYS A 243 20.13 6.58 10.90
C LYS A 243 21.04 7.61 10.22
N ALA A 244 20.52 8.80 9.94
CA ALA A 244 21.32 9.89 9.40
C ALA A 244 22.45 10.29 10.37
N ALA A 245 22.16 10.44 11.66
CA ALA A 245 23.17 10.72 12.69
C ALA A 245 24.28 9.66 12.73
N ALA A 246 23.93 8.37 12.61
CA ALA A 246 24.87 7.27 12.62
C ALA A 246 25.82 7.22 11.41
N VAL A 247 25.42 7.80 10.27
CA VAL A 247 26.23 7.83 9.03
C VAL A 247 26.86 9.20 8.76
N LEU A 248 26.87 10.10 9.75
CA LEU A 248 27.48 11.42 9.61
C LEU A 248 28.96 11.33 9.22
N PRO A 249 29.39 11.97 8.12
CA PRO A 249 30.80 12.06 7.77
C PRO A 249 31.61 12.80 8.83
N GLN A 250 32.90 12.47 8.94
CA GLN A 250 33.83 13.12 9.89
C GLN A 250 34.39 14.46 9.38
N GLN A 251 34.37 14.68 8.07
CA GLN A 251 34.96 15.85 7.43
C GLN A 251 33.92 16.66 6.64
N GLY A 252 34.19 17.95 6.47
CA GLY A 252 33.34 18.89 5.76
C GLY A 252 32.62 19.85 6.70
N SER A 253 31.92 20.84 6.12
CA SER A 253 31.07 21.74 6.90
C SER A 253 29.90 20.97 7.51
N ALA A 254 29.28 21.54 8.54
CA ALA A 254 28.14 20.94 9.21
C ALA A 254 27.01 20.61 8.22
N TYR A 255 26.69 21.55 7.34
CA TYR A 255 25.67 21.35 6.31
C TYR A 255 26.06 20.23 5.33
N ALA A 256 27.30 20.23 4.82
CA ALA A 256 27.75 19.22 3.87
C ALA A 256 27.73 17.80 4.47
N ARG A 257 28.09 17.68 5.76
CA ARG A 257 27.99 16.43 6.51
C ARG A 257 26.54 15.97 6.64
N LEU A 258 25.64 16.88 6.99
CA LEU A 258 24.23 16.60 7.16
C LEU A 258 23.56 16.21 5.83
N GLU A 259 23.83 16.94 4.76
CA GLU A 259 23.31 16.67 3.41
C GLU A 259 23.73 15.28 2.91
N LYS A 260 25.02 14.94 3.06
CA LYS A 260 25.55 13.63 2.67
C LYS A 260 24.98 12.49 3.52
N ALA A 261 24.76 12.71 4.82
CA ALA A 261 24.14 11.72 5.70
C ALA A 261 22.69 11.43 5.26
N PHE A 262 21.91 12.47 4.99
CA PHE A 262 20.52 12.36 4.53
C PHE A 262 20.39 11.74 3.13
N GLN A 263 21.33 12.05 2.24
CA GLN A 263 21.43 11.38 0.94
C GLN A 263 21.71 9.88 1.10
N THR A 264 22.59 9.50 2.03
CA THR A 264 22.94 8.10 2.31
C THR A 264 21.74 7.29 2.81
N VAL A 265 20.86 7.90 3.62
CA VAL A 265 19.62 7.26 4.09
C VAL A 265 18.44 7.43 3.13
N SER A 266 18.69 7.88 1.88
CA SER A 266 17.67 8.08 0.84
C SER A 266 16.53 9.01 1.23
N THR A 267 16.80 9.99 2.11
CA THR A 267 15.81 10.98 2.54
C THR A 267 16.44 12.38 2.45
N PRO A 268 16.42 13.02 1.27
CA PRO A 268 17.22 14.21 1.01
C PRO A 268 16.85 15.39 1.91
N LEU A 269 17.87 16.10 2.37
CA LEU A 269 17.76 17.37 3.09
C LEU A 269 17.34 18.47 2.11
N LYS A 270 16.35 19.28 2.49
CA LYS A 270 15.90 20.44 1.72
C LYS A 270 16.30 21.72 2.46
N PHE A 271 16.98 22.61 1.77
CA PHE A 271 17.19 23.98 2.22
C PHE A 271 16.15 24.88 1.56
N ILE A 272 15.42 25.62 2.38
CA ILE A 272 14.43 26.60 1.93
C ILE A 272 14.93 27.98 2.33
N ALA A 273 14.89 28.92 1.38
CA ALA A 273 15.16 30.34 1.61
C ALA A 273 14.00 31.13 1.00
N GLU A 274 13.20 31.75 1.85
CA GLU A 274 12.00 32.49 1.48
C GLU A 274 12.14 33.95 1.88
N GLN A 275 11.89 34.85 0.93
CA GLN A 275 11.85 36.29 1.23
C GLN A 275 10.58 36.59 2.02
N GLY A 276 10.77 37.17 3.21
CA GLY A 276 9.71 37.71 4.03
C GLY A 276 9.33 39.13 3.62
N THR A 277 8.63 39.83 4.51
CA THR A 277 8.27 41.24 4.30
C THR A 277 9.49 42.15 4.51
N GLY A 278 9.86 42.92 3.48
CA GLY A 278 10.96 43.88 3.57
C GLY A 278 12.33 43.25 3.31
N TRP A 279 13.25 43.38 4.27
CA TRP A 279 14.63 42.84 4.19
C TRP A 279 14.82 41.61 5.08
N GLU A 280 13.75 40.86 5.30
CA GLU A 280 13.78 39.63 6.07
C GLU A 280 13.80 38.44 5.12
N GLU A 281 14.66 37.47 5.42
CA GLU A 281 14.73 36.21 4.70
C GLU A 281 14.66 35.07 5.70
N ARG A 282 13.66 34.20 5.56
CA ARG A 282 13.54 33.00 6.40
C ARG A 282 14.27 31.85 5.72
N ILE A 283 15.23 31.28 6.42
CA ILE A 283 15.93 30.08 6.00
C ILE A 283 15.53 28.90 6.88
N ALA A 284 15.35 27.72 6.27
CA ALA A 284 14.96 26.51 6.98
C ALA A 284 15.63 25.26 6.40
N LEU A 285 15.88 24.29 7.28
CA LEU A 285 16.35 22.95 6.95
C LEU A 285 15.22 21.95 7.19
N ASN A 286 14.74 21.32 6.13
CA ASN A 286 13.60 20.42 6.17
C ASN A 286 13.97 19.02 5.68
N VAL A 287 13.36 18.01 6.29
CA VAL A 287 13.39 16.61 5.84
C VAL A 287 11.95 16.10 5.88
N LEU A 288 11.52 15.42 4.82
CA LEU A 288 10.11 15.01 4.66
C LEU A 288 9.18 16.24 4.77
N ASN A 289 8.24 16.22 5.71
CA ASN A 289 7.40 17.35 6.11
C ASN A 289 7.76 17.88 7.52
N VAL A 290 9.02 17.72 7.94
CA VAL A 290 9.51 18.11 9.26
C VAL A 290 10.54 19.21 9.11
N GLN A 291 10.31 20.33 9.81
CA GLN A 291 11.29 21.41 9.94
C GLN A 291 12.29 21.05 11.04
N LEU A 292 13.56 20.88 10.67
CA LEU A 292 14.63 20.50 11.59
C LEU A 292 15.16 21.72 12.35
N ALA A 293 15.36 22.83 11.64
CA ALA A 293 15.75 24.11 12.22
C ALA A 293 15.46 25.25 11.23
N ASP A 294 15.24 26.46 11.74
CA ASP A 294 15.02 27.66 10.95
C ASP A 294 15.63 28.91 11.60
N ALA A 295 15.82 29.94 10.80
CA ALA A 295 16.23 31.27 11.25
C ALA A 295 15.66 32.35 10.34
N VAL A 296 15.50 33.55 10.89
CA VAL A 296 15.17 34.76 10.12
C VAL A 296 16.41 35.64 10.04
N LEU A 297 16.89 35.88 8.82
CA LEU A 297 17.98 36.80 8.51
C LEU A 297 17.43 38.21 8.34
N LYS A 298 18.11 39.20 8.92
CA LYS A 298 17.77 40.62 8.74
C LYS A 298 18.62 41.28 7.66
N LYS A 299 18.34 42.54 7.32
CA LYS A 299 19.03 43.31 6.26
C LYS A 299 20.57 43.20 6.25
N SER A 300 21.22 43.22 7.42
CA SER A 300 22.68 43.12 7.52
C SER A 300 23.20 41.68 7.35
N GLU A 301 22.33 40.68 7.35
CA GLU A 301 22.63 39.25 7.30
C GLU A 301 22.24 38.60 5.96
N CYS A 302 21.45 39.28 5.13
CA CYS A 302 21.06 38.88 3.76
C CYS A 302 22.22 38.99 2.74
N THR A 303 23.40 38.50 3.11
CA THR A 303 24.55 38.36 2.20
C THR A 303 24.88 36.89 2.08
N LYS A 304 25.24 36.42 0.88
CA LYS A 304 25.52 34.99 0.63
C LYS A 304 26.52 34.37 1.62
N ALA A 305 27.52 35.13 2.05
CA ALA A 305 28.51 34.65 3.02
C ALA A 305 27.92 34.46 4.44
N ARG A 306 27.05 35.37 4.89
CA ARG A 306 26.40 35.27 6.21
C ARG A 306 25.27 34.25 6.20
N GLU A 307 24.52 34.14 5.11
CA GLU A 307 23.53 33.08 4.89
C GLU A 307 24.19 31.70 4.94
N ALA A 308 25.30 31.50 4.21
CA ALA A 308 26.06 30.25 4.24
C ALA A 308 26.58 29.92 5.66
N LYS A 309 27.09 30.91 6.38
CA LYS A 309 27.48 30.75 7.79
C LYS A 309 26.28 30.34 8.65
N LYS A 310 25.12 31.00 8.48
CA LYS A 310 23.92 30.70 9.26
C LYS A 310 23.37 29.31 8.95
N LYS A 311 23.44 28.90 7.68
CA LYS A 311 23.08 27.56 7.22
C LYS A 311 23.94 26.48 7.88
N ASP A 312 25.25 26.70 8.01
CA ASP A 312 26.13 25.79 8.76
C ASP A 312 25.84 25.81 10.27
N GLU A 313 25.55 26.97 10.87
CA GLU A 313 25.14 27.05 12.29
C GLU A 313 23.85 26.27 12.57
N LEU A 314 22.83 26.37 11.68
CA LEU A 314 21.61 25.58 11.76
C LEU A 314 21.90 24.09 11.63
N ALA A 315 22.81 23.71 10.73
CA ALA A 315 23.18 22.32 10.56
C ALA A 315 23.90 21.75 11.81
N GLU A 316 24.78 22.51 12.46
CA GLU A 316 25.39 22.09 13.75
C GLU A 316 24.34 21.88 14.84
N LEU A 317 23.37 22.80 14.95
CA LEU A 317 22.25 22.66 15.88
C LEU A 317 21.48 21.35 15.61
N VAL A 318 21.15 21.08 14.33
CA VAL A 318 20.45 19.86 13.94
C VAL A 318 21.28 18.62 14.27
N ILE A 319 22.59 18.61 13.95
CA ILE A 319 23.49 17.49 14.27
C ILE A 319 23.47 17.19 15.77
N SER A 320 23.55 18.23 16.61
CA SER A 320 23.47 18.09 18.07
C SER A 320 22.14 17.45 18.51
N MET A 321 21.01 17.94 17.98
CA MET A 321 19.68 17.41 18.31
C MET A 321 19.49 15.96 17.88
N ILE A 322 19.83 15.60 16.63
CA ILE A 322 19.61 14.24 16.11
C ILE A 322 20.54 13.20 16.74
N SER A 323 21.67 13.64 17.29
CA SER A 323 22.62 12.80 18.02
C SER A 323 22.20 12.55 19.47
N SER A 324 21.25 13.32 19.99
CA SER A 324 20.77 13.15 21.36
C SER A 324 19.90 11.88 21.51
N PRO A 325 20.05 11.13 22.61
CA PRO A 325 19.17 10.00 22.91
C PRO A 325 17.72 10.44 23.18
N SER A 326 17.49 11.69 23.60
CA SER A 326 16.16 12.22 23.95
C SER A 326 15.36 12.73 22.75
N LEU A 327 15.87 12.60 21.52
CA LEU A 327 15.23 13.07 20.29
C LEU A 327 13.78 12.60 20.18
N LYS A 328 12.87 13.58 19.96
CA LYS A 328 11.44 13.36 19.73
C LYS A 328 10.93 14.25 18.60
N LEU A 329 9.93 13.73 17.89
CA LEU A 329 9.12 14.51 16.97
C LEU A 329 8.06 15.29 17.76
N LEU A 330 8.03 16.60 17.57
CA LEU A 330 7.04 17.51 18.13
C LEU A 330 6.06 17.92 17.03
N THR A 331 4.79 18.06 17.40
CA THR A 331 3.73 18.52 16.48
C THR A 331 3.22 19.86 17.00
N THR A 332 3.37 20.90 16.20
CA THR A 332 2.76 22.21 16.45
C THR A 332 1.48 22.36 15.61
N ALA A 333 0.76 23.47 15.76
CA ALA A 333 -0.45 23.72 14.96
C ALA A 333 -0.13 23.73 13.44
N ASP A 334 1.04 24.26 13.07
CA ASP A 334 1.36 24.59 11.69
C ASP A 334 2.46 23.69 11.08
N GLN A 335 3.24 22.98 11.90
CA GLN A 335 4.37 22.17 11.40
C GLN A 335 4.84 21.07 12.36
N PHE A 336 5.50 20.06 11.80
CA PHE A 336 6.32 19.13 12.58
C PHE A 336 7.70 19.72 12.83
N THR A 337 8.18 19.62 14.06
CA THR A 337 9.53 20.03 14.46
C THR A 337 10.21 18.94 15.29
N ILE A 338 11.51 19.07 15.52
CA ILE A 338 12.25 18.16 16.39
C ILE A 338 12.57 18.85 17.72
N GLY A 339 12.65 18.05 18.78
CA GLY A 339 13.07 18.50 20.11
C GLY A 339 13.87 17.43 20.83
N VAL A 340 14.59 17.87 21.85
CA VAL A 340 15.46 17.05 22.72
C VAL A 340 15.20 17.34 24.18
#